data_AF-A0A1C6WKX9-F1
#
_entry.id   AF-A0A1C6WKX9-F1
#
_cell.length_a   1.000
_cell.length_b   1.000
_cell.length_c   1.000
_cell.angle_alpha   90.00
_cell.angle_beta   90.00
_cell.angle_gamma   90.00
#
_symmetry.space_group_name_H-M   'P 1'
#
loop_
_entity.id
_entity.type
_entity.pdbx_description
1 polymer ?
#
loop_
_entity_poly.entity_id
_entity_poly.type
_entity_poly.pdbx_seq_one_letter_code
_entity_poly.pdbx_strand_id
1 'polypeptide(L)'
;MICTRNAWSYAHKTDSETTPFLVGDNISLNAKSKNHQTNETNLNDPSILGENFHDTENKNVNQNDISDTNNSSYNILVSETVPYYVNDLNNDKNKDNQLINNTISFIDRPNISILDDKILNNIDIIYNGENKILLYNYYKSIHYSTFLNNFLYQFKYFPTHIKNIQELYNKVNKTILNIEKTCENKRKKLAQKIDRLQDVTYNYENKINANYYNELKPITTDFVHCINDNFKTVAPDISEMSKYVDYVYKHEELGDSHSMHEKYAARYETVTEQFENKLNRAKKSAILKTNDYVNSIKKVIEIAKKHDELKNVIDTLNFIKSYIEHIYMKYKYYLIKCNGAQIQLIGIEMKYKKYDIYKTNNYSKDDVIAKIKDLADTYADFNVSYESIIDLENVYNNKIQAFNNILNFMPHILIGKIDACTNHVVPNDEYDFKIIKPISILNKLEDAFFQAFGFNFSSTYDNKTLEISNAEINLIISDIIKHMKELKNLIKEMEQIYKKDNTRHHIENTIKQLIINVDLNQAQNGLTKAIEEAKKWKSSKISTKKILDDKYSTVLSLETKIKDLCKEFTDKLNNSQYMKEYKDILIKNHIILETSIRI
;
A
#
# COMPACT_ATOMS: atom_id res chain seq x y z
N MET A 1 10.34 -15.55 -16.61
CA MET A 1 11.15 -15.38 -15.39
C MET A 1 10.15 -15.26 -14.24
N ILE A 2 9.94 -16.35 -13.50
CA ILE A 2 8.92 -16.43 -12.44
C ILE A 2 9.61 -15.94 -11.17
N CYS A 3 9.37 -14.70 -10.77
CA CYS A 3 9.78 -14.23 -9.45
C CYS A 3 8.85 -14.88 -8.43
N THR A 4 9.39 -15.83 -7.67
CA THR A 4 8.78 -16.30 -6.43
C THR A 4 8.58 -15.08 -5.54
N ARG A 5 7.31 -14.73 -5.29
CA ARG A 5 6.94 -13.83 -4.20
C ARG A 5 7.62 -14.40 -2.95
N ASN A 6 8.63 -13.70 -2.41
CA ASN A 6 8.94 -13.84 -1.00
C ASN A 6 7.72 -13.27 -0.27
N ALA A 7 6.72 -14.14 -0.06
CA ALA A 7 5.72 -13.96 0.95
C ALA A 7 6.51 -13.88 2.26
N TRP A 8 6.73 -12.67 2.73
CA TRP A 8 7.07 -12.47 4.12
C TRP A 8 5.87 -12.99 4.90
N SER A 9 6.01 -14.21 5.40
CA SER A 9 5.13 -14.81 6.36
C SER A 9 5.13 -13.89 7.58
N TYR A 10 4.09 -13.07 7.72
CA TYR A 10 3.73 -12.58 9.04
C TYR A 10 3.29 -13.79 9.85
N ALA A 11 4.23 -14.33 10.62
CA ALA A 11 3.92 -15.21 11.72
C ALA A 11 3.01 -14.41 12.67
N HIS A 12 1.72 -14.70 12.64
CA HIS A 12 0.85 -14.31 13.74
C HIS A 12 1.40 -14.98 15.00
N LYS A 13 1.93 -14.19 15.93
CA LYS A 13 1.96 -14.60 17.33
C LYS A 13 0.50 -14.83 17.74
N THR A 14 0.18 -16.09 17.90
CA THR A 14 -1.01 -16.56 18.59
C THR A 14 -0.84 -16.26 20.06
N ASP A 15 -1.44 -15.18 20.55
CA ASP A 15 -1.68 -15.02 21.99
C ASP A 15 -3.11 -15.50 22.25
N SER A 16 -3.23 -16.82 22.40
CA SER A 16 -4.18 -17.38 23.34
C SER A 16 -3.56 -17.20 24.72
N GLU A 17 -4.18 -16.41 25.60
CA GLU A 17 -4.22 -16.76 27.01
C GLU A 17 -5.32 -15.98 27.72
N THR A 18 -6.31 -16.78 28.12
CA THR A 18 -7.33 -16.47 29.12
C THR A 18 -6.71 -16.28 30.51
N THR A 19 -7.45 -15.56 31.36
CA THR A 19 -7.61 -15.72 32.83
C THR A 19 -7.05 -14.57 33.70
N PRO A 20 -7.42 -14.48 35.00
CA PRO A 20 -8.40 -13.53 35.52
C PRO A 20 -7.80 -12.60 36.61
N PHE A 21 -8.62 -11.71 37.17
CA PHE A 21 -8.32 -10.99 38.42
C PHE A 21 -7.86 -11.94 39.55
N LEU A 22 -6.82 -11.56 40.32
CA LEU A 22 -6.76 -11.52 41.82
C LEU A 22 -5.35 -11.14 42.36
N VAL A 23 -5.29 -10.04 43.13
CA VAL A 23 -4.55 -9.67 44.38
C VAL A 23 -3.17 -10.31 44.73
N GLY A 24 -2.18 -9.46 45.10
CA GLY A 24 -1.31 -9.67 46.29
C GLY A 24 0.24 -9.49 46.18
N ASP A 25 0.75 -8.40 46.74
CA ASP A 25 1.99 -8.16 47.54
C ASP A 25 3.40 -8.72 47.21
N ASN A 26 4.34 -7.75 47.15
CA ASN A 26 5.63 -7.63 47.88
C ASN A 26 7.00 -8.22 47.39
N ILE A 27 7.94 -7.25 47.21
CA ILE A 27 9.33 -7.15 47.75
C ILE A 27 10.50 -7.87 47.03
N SER A 28 11.28 -7.06 46.28
CA SER A 28 12.71 -6.69 46.45
C SER A 28 13.84 -7.73 46.61
N LEU A 29 14.93 -7.61 45.81
CA LEU A 29 16.29 -7.16 46.22
C LEU A 29 17.39 -7.52 45.19
N ASN A 30 18.08 -6.48 44.67
CA ASN A 30 19.53 -6.33 44.38
C ASN A 30 20.42 -7.54 43.98
N ALA A 31 21.23 -7.38 42.92
CA ALA A 31 22.69 -7.11 43.01
C ALA A 31 23.47 -7.07 41.66
N LYS A 32 24.00 -5.88 41.35
CA LYS A 32 25.34 -5.50 40.80
C LYS A 32 26.27 -6.54 40.12
N SER A 33 26.80 -6.15 38.95
CA SER A 33 28.25 -5.93 38.59
C SER A 33 28.59 -6.34 37.14
N LYS A 34 28.99 -5.39 36.26
CA LYS A 34 30.34 -5.00 35.77
C LYS A 34 30.93 -5.80 34.57
N ASN A 35 31.15 -5.06 33.47
CA ASN A 35 32.23 -5.07 32.46
C ASN A 35 32.76 -6.39 31.84
N HIS A 36 32.73 -6.52 30.50
CA HIS A 36 33.89 -6.29 29.59
C HIS A 36 33.55 -6.53 28.10
N GLN A 37 34.20 -5.76 27.23
CA GLN A 37 34.22 -5.85 25.76
C GLN A 37 34.87 -7.15 25.23
N THR A 38 34.48 -7.59 24.02
CA THR A 38 35.39 -7.78 22.86
C THR A 38 34.63 -8.16 21.59
N ASN A 39 35.12 -7.64 20.45
CA ASN A 39 34.69 -7.93 19.08
C ASN A 39 35.09 -9.36 18.66
N GLU A 40 34.30 -9.99 17.78
CA GLU A 40 34.69 -10.49 16.44
C GLU A 40 33.81 -11.66 15.92
N THR A 41 33.30 -11.45 14.70
CA THR A 41 33.08 -12.41 13.58
C THR A 41 32.12 -13.61 13.66
N ASN A 42 31.18 -13.59 12.70
CA ASN A 42 30.71 -14.64 11.78
C ASN A 42 29.86 -15.86 12.25
N LEU A 43 28.67 -15.92 11.61
CA LEU A 43 28.01 -17.03 10.90
C LEU A 43 27.43 -18.25 11.67
N ASN A 44 26.11 -18.37 11.53
CA ASN A 44 25.26 -19.56 11.37
C ASN A 44 24.93 -20.47 12.58
N ASP A 45 23.63 -20.42 12.93
CA ASP A 45 22.76 -21.46 13.55
C ASP A 45 22.92 -21.80 15.06
N PRO A 46 21.92 -22.40 15.73
CA PRO A 46 20.55 -21.94 15.96
C PRO A 46 20.17 -21.95 17.47
N SER A 47 19.04 -21.27 17.80
CA SER A 47 18.21 -21.42 19.02
C SER A 47 18.83 -21.13 20.40
N ILE A 48 18.19 -20.24 21.18
CA ILE A 48 17.51 -20.55 22.46
C ILE A 48 17.03 -19.25 23.12
N LEU A 49 15.83 -19.38 23.71
CA LEU A 49 15.00 -18.50 24.51
C LEU A 49 15.69 -17.70 25.64
N GLY A 50 14.99 -16.63 26.05
CA GLY A 50 15.11 -15.95 27.35
C GLY A 50 15.98 -14.69 27.32
N GLU A 51 15.72 -13.59 28.01
CA GLU A 51 14.64 -13.14 28.87
C GLU A 51 14.99 -11.66 29.19
N ASN A 52 14.00 -10.79 29.34
CA ASN A 52 14.01 -9.56 30.14
C ASN A 52 14.90 -8.37 29.73
N PHE A 53 14.30 -7.37 29.06
CA PHE A 53 14.65 -5.95 29.27
C PHE A 53 13.35 -5.13 29.39
N HIS A 54 13.08 -4.63 30.59
CA HIS A 54 12.13 -3.54 30.83
C HIS A 54 12.87 -2.29 31.30
N ASP A 55 12.61 -1.21 30.57
CA ASP A 55 12.43 0.20 30.92
C ASP A 55 13.18 0.83 32.11
N THR A 56 13.77 2.00 31.84
CA THR A 56 13.94 3.07 32.84
C THR A 56 13.42 4.40 32.32
N GLU A 57 12.87 5.15 33.27
CA GLU A 57 11.92 6.25 33.17
C GLU A 57 12.43 7.61 32.67
N ASN A 58 11.44 8.39 32.22
CA ASN A 58 11.42 9.83 31.98
C ASN A 58 12.09 10.70 33.06
N LYS A 59 12.76 11.76 32.60
CA LYS A 59 12.90 13.02 33.34
C LYS A 59 12.25 14.16 32.55
N ASN A 60 11.20 14.73 33.15
CA ASN A 60 10.50 15.94 32.72
C ASN A 60 11.41 17.18 32.70
N VAL A 61 11.02 18.18 31.92
CA VAL A 61 10.57 19.54 32.37
C VAL A 61 10.92 20.60 31.30
N ASN A 62 9.91 21.16 30.62
CA ASN A 62 9.44 22.55 30.87
C ASN A 62 8.23 22.93 29.99
N GLN A 63 7.15 23.29 30.68
CA GLN A 63 6.01 24.06 30.17
C GLN A 63 6.26 25.56 30.41
N ASN A 64 5.66 26.40 29.55
CA ASN A 64 5.16 27.79 29.69
C ASN A 64 5.11 28.35 28.25
N ASP A 65 4.03 28.86 27.65
CA ASP A 65 2.88 29.59 28.16
C ASP A 65 1.62 29.36 27.28
N ILE A 66 0.47 29.58 27.90
CA ILE A 66 -0.91 29.47 27.40
C ILE A 66 -1.36 30.78 26.75
N SER A 67 -2.15 30.72 25.67
CA SER A 67 -3.38 31.54 25.53
C SER A 67 -4.27 31.10 24.36
N ASP A 68 -5.38 30.47 24.72
CA ASP A 68 -6.75 30.61 24.21
C ASP A 68 -7.03 30.64 22.70
N THR A 69 -7.72 29.60 22.20
CA THR A 69 -9.20 29.66 22.06
C THR A 69 -9.82 28.30 21.62
N ASN A 70 -10.75 27.82 22.44
CA ASN A 70 -11.96 27.02 22.13
C ASN A 70 -11.90 25.64 21.40
N ASN A 71 -11.94 24.59 22.23
CA ASN A 71 -12.87 23.44 22.23
C ASN A 71 -13.47 22.89 20.91
N SER A 72 -13.09 21.66 20.56
CA SER A 72 -13.90 20.45 20.86
C SER A 72 -13.17 19.18 20.42
N SER A 73 -12.65 18.43 21.38
CA SER A 73 -11.95 17.16 21.15
C SER A 73 -12.55 16.09 22.04
N TYR A 74 -13.48 15.31 21.48
CA TYR A 74 -13.79 13.95 21.91
C TYR A 74 -14.29 13.15 20.70
N ASN A 75 -13.37 12.48 20.01
CA ASN A 75 -13.55 11.11 19.57
C ASN A 75 -12.18 10.49 19.28
N ILE A 76 -11.96 9.36 19.93
CA ILE A 76 -10.72 8.61 20.07
C ILE A 76 -10.23 8.18 18.68
N LEU A 77 -9.12 8.78 18.23
CA LEU A 77 -8.27 8.19 17.20
C LEU A 77 -7.49 7.06 17.88
N VAL A 78 -7.66 5.83 17.39
CA VAL A 78 -6.71 4.75 17.64
C VAL A 78 -5.43 5.15 16.91
N SER A 79 -4.57 5.86 17.63
CA SER A 79 -3.17 6.11 17.29
C SER A 79 -2.42 4.81 17.50
N GLU A 80 -2.47 3.90 16.53
CA GLU A 80 -1.38 2.95 16.37
C GLU A 80 -0.21 3.73 15.78
N THR A 81 0.72 4.08 16.66
CA THR A 81 2.03 4.64 16.35
C THR A 81 2.79 3.69 15.41
N VAL A 82 2.71 3.97 14.11
CA VAL A 82 3.71 3.47 13.15
C VAL A 82 5.07 4.02 13.58
N PRO A 83 6.13 3.20 13.73
CA PRO A 83 7.42 3.69 14.15
C PRO A 83 7.95 4.71 13.15
N TYR A 84 8.14 5.95 13.62
CA TYR A 84 8.95 6.96 12.96
C TYR A 84 10.39 6.43 12.84
N TYR A 85 10.76 5.90 11.67
CA TYR A 85 12.17 5.79 11.28
C TYR A 85 12.60 7.10 10.62
N VAL A 86 12.75 8.15 11.45
CA VAL A 86 13.53 9.34 11.14
C VAL A 86 14.46 9.54 12.31
N ASN A 87 15.67 8.99 12.20
CA ASN A 87 16.95 9.50 12.73
C ASN A 87 17.96 8.35 12.83
N ASP A 88 18.87 8.29 11.85
CA ASP A 88 20.31 8.37 12.14
C ASP A 88 21.08 8.48 10.82
N LEU A 89 21.22 9.72 10.33
CA LEU A 89 22.14 10.10 9.26
C LEU A 89 22.97 11.31 9.68
N ASN A 90 23.33 11.42 10.96
CA ASN A 90 24.26 12.44 11.43
C ASN A 90 25.15 11.91 12.54
N ASN A 91 26.12 11.08 12.16
CA ASN A 91 27.48 11.12 12.66
C ASN A 91 28.31 10.08 11.91
N ASP A 92 29.06 10.51 10.90
CA ASP A 92 30.50 10.25 10.95
C ASP A 92 31.27 11.10 9.95
N LYS A 93 32.20 11.87 10.52
CA LYS A 93 33.27 12.55 9.82
C LYS A 93 34.28 11.48 9.41
N ASN A 94 34.13 10.87 8.23
CA ASN A 94 35.27 10.31 7.51
C ASN A 94 35.02 10.34 6.00
N LYS A 95 35.85 11.14 5.34
CA LYS A 95 35.91 11.35 3.91
C LYS A 95 36.58 10.17 3.21
N ASP A 96 36.24 10.06 1.94
CA ASP A 96 36.94 9.41 0.83
C ASP A 96 36.53 7.97 0.48
N ASN A 97 35.95 7.86 -0.72
CA ASN A 97 35.72 6.65 -1.54
C ASN A 97 34.57 5.68 -1.19
N GLN A 98 33.34 6.19 -1.03
CA GLN A 98 32.15 5.37 -1.27
C GLN A 98 31.22 6.00 -2.30
N LEU A 99 30.72 5.14 -3.20
CA LEU A 99 29.86 5.43 -4.33
C LEU A 99 28.80 6.48 -4.00
N ILE A 100 28.59 7.38 -4.96
CA ILE A 100 27.40 8.25 -5.07
C ILE A 100 26.17 7.34 -5.05
N ASN A 101 25.65 7.04 -3.86
CA ASN A 101 24.35 6.43 -3.67
C ASN A 101 23.33 7.48 -4.08
N ASN A 102 22.87 7.37 -5.32
CA ASN A 102 21.69 8.02 -5.83
C ASN A 102 20.59 7.96 -4.77
N THR A 103 20.15 9.13 -4.33
CA THR A 103 18.99 9.30 -3.45
C THR A 103 17.81 8.59 -4.12
N ILE A 104 17.48 7.42 -3.59
CA ILE A 104 16.50 6.49 -4.13
C ILE A 104 15.14 7.17 -4.00
N SER A 105 14.59 7.66 -5.11
CA SER A 105 13.17 7.94 -5.20
C SER A 105 12.48 6.58 -5.29
N PHE A 106 11.85 6.19 -4.20
CA PHE A 106 10.86 5.14 -4.25
C PHE A 106 9.65 5.74 -4.96
N ILE A 107 9.08 5.03 -5.94
CA ILE A 107 7.63 5.09 -6.06
C ILE A 107 7.18 4.57 -4.71
N ASP A 108 6.76 5.48 -3.81
CA ASP A 108 6.13 5.09 -2.55
C ASP A 108 5.18 3.98 -2.95
N ARG A 109 5.41 2.76 -2.43
CA ARG A 109 4.43 1.69 -2.63
C ARG A 109 3.12 2.36 -2.30
N PRO A 110 2.17 2.47 -3.25
CA PRO A 110 0.83 2.77 -2.83
C PRO A 110 0.55 1.70 -1.80
N ASN A 111 0.43 2.07 -0.51
CA ASN A 111 0.26 1.11 0.57
C ASN A 111 -0.74 0.11 0.04
N ILE A 112 -0.29 -1.14 -0.18
CA ILE A 112 -1.13 -2.13 -0.86
C ILE A 112 -2.34 -2.17 0.05
N SER A 113 -3.48 -1.66 -0.44
CA SER A 113 -4.69 -1.64 0.36
C SER A 113 -5.18 -3.08 0.31
N ILE A 114 -4.59 -3.89 1.18
CA ILE A 114 -4.95 -5.29 1.34
C ILE A 114 -6.36 -5.25 1.91
N LEU A 115 -7.29 -5.85 1.17
CA LEU A 115 -8.62 -6.07 1.68
C LEU A 115 -8.52 -6.95 2.91
N ASP A 116 -9.01 -6.49 4.07
CA ASP A 116 -9.20 -7.38 5.22
C ASP A 116 -10.15 -8.50 4.78
N ASP A 117 -9.61 -9.71 4.69
CA ASP A 117 -10.34 -10.87 4.17
C ASP A 117 -11.52 -11.23 5.05
N LYS A 118 -11.49 -10.87 6.35
CA LYS A 118 -12.58 -11.13 7.30
C LYS A 118 -13.86 -10.38 6.93
N ILE A 119 -13.77 -9.21 6.29
CA ILE A 119 -14.95 -8.47 5.81
C ILE A 119 -15.76 -9.32 4.82
N LEU A 120 -15.11 -10.25 4.10
CA LEU A 120 -15.76 -11.16 3.17
C LEU A 120 -16.57 -12.27 3.88
N ASN A 121 -16.50 -12.44 5.21
CA ASN A 121 -17.40 -13.37 5.90
C ASN A 121 -18.88 -12.99 5.70
N ASN A 122 -19.17 -11.70 5.52
CA ASN A 122 -20.49 -11.23 5.10
C ASN A 122 -20.67 -11.46 3.58
N ILE A 123 -21.03 -12.69 3.20
CA ILE A 123 -21.15 -13.06 1.78
C ILE A 123 -22.22 -12.26 1.03
N ASP A 124 -23.20 -11.72 1.75
CA ASP A 124 -24.30 -10.95 1.18
C ASP A 124 -23.81 -9.60 0.62
N ILE A 125 -22.60 -9.14 0.95
CA ILE A 125 -22.02 -7.90 0.40
C ILE A 125 -21.00 -8.13 -0.74
N ILE A 126 -20.60 -9.38 -1.00
CA ILE A 126 -19.51 -9.70 -1.95
C ILE A 126 -19.90 -9.39 -3.40
N TYR A 127 -18.93 -8.89 -4.17
CA TYR A 127 -19.03 -8.64 -5.62
C TYR A 127 -19.15 -9.94 -6.42
N ASN A 128 -20.11 -9.98 -7.35
CA ASN A 128 -20.52 -11.21 -8.09
C ASN A 128 -21.01 -12.36 -7.18
N GLY A 129 -21.35 -12.07 -5.92
CA GLY A 129 -22.08 -13.02 -5.08
C GLY A 129 -23.50 -13.25 -5.62
N GLU A 130 -24.14 -14.35 -5.21
CA GLU A 130 -25.52 -14.61 -5.60
C GLU A 130 -26.45 -13.46 -5.17
N ASN A 131 -27.51 -13.20 -5.95
CA ASN A 131 -28.48 -12.15 -5.64
C ASN A 131 -29.38 -12.48 -4.43
N LYS A 132 -29.31 -13.70 -3.88
CA LYS A 132 -30.10 -14.12 -2.73
C LYS A 132 -29.35 -13.78 -1.45
N ILE A 133 -30.07 -13.14 -0.53
CA ILE A 133 -29.54 -12.75 0.78
C ILE A 133 -29.69 -13.95 1.71
N LEU A 134 -28.64 -14.76 1.79
CA LEU A 134 -28.70 -16.08 2.40
C LEU A 134 -28.36 -16.04 3.88
N LEU A 135 -27.45 -15.15 4.32
CA LEU A 135 -27.06 -15.07 5.74
C LEU A 135 -27.92 -14.13 6.56
N TYR A 136 -28.51 -13.10 5.94
CA TYR A 136 -29.35 -12.11 6.62
C TYR A 136 -30.39 -12.69 7.58
N ASN A 137 -31.13 -13.73 7.16
CA ASN A 137 -32.18 -14.31 8.00
C ASN A 137 -31.62 -15.02 9.24
N TYR A 138 -30.44 -15.64 9.13
CA TYR A 138 -29.77 -16.27 10.26
C TYR A 138 -29.31 -15.20 11.26
N TYR A 139 -28.61 -14.17 10.80
CA TYR A 139 -28.17 -13.08 11.67
C TYR A 139 -29.33 -12.29 12.27
N LYS A 140 -30.45 -12.11 11.53
CA LYS A 140 -31.67 -11.50 12.06
C LYS A 140 -32.18 -12.28 13.27
N SER A 141 -32.28 -13.60 13.16
CA SER A 141 -32.78 -14.46 14.25
C SER A 141 -31.84 -14.43 15.48
N ILE A 142 -30.53 -14.33 15.26
CA ILE A 142 -29.54 -14.16 16.33
C ILE A 142 -29.75 -12.81 17.04
N HIS A 143 -29.82 -11.71 16.29
CA HIS A 143 -30.04 -10.36 16.86
C HIS A 143 -31.37 -10.25 17.60
N TYR A 144 -32.43 -10.86 17.07
CA TYR A 144 -33.73 -10.95 17.74
C TYR A 144 -33.61 -11.59 19.12
N SER A 145 -32.96 -12.75 19.16
CA SER A 145 -32.85 -13.55 20.38
C SER A 145 -31.94 -12.87 21.41
N THR A 146 -30.84 -12.25 20.95
CA THR A 146 -29.93 -11.46 21.80
C THR A 146 -30.61 -10.21 22.35
N PHE A 147 -31.43 -9.50 21.56
CA PHE A 147 -32.19 -8.36 22.03
C PHE A 147 -33.14 -8.75 23.16
N LEU A 148 -33.91 -9.82 22.97
CA LEU A 148 -34.83 -10.33 23.98
C LEU A 148 -34.09 -10.79 25.24
N ASN A 149 -32.98 -11.51 25.10
CA ASN A 149 -32.17 -11.90 26.26
C ASN A 149 -31.68 -10.69 27.08
N ASN A 150 -31.15 -9.67 26.40
CA ASN A 150 -30.70 -8.44 27.05
C ASN A 150 -31.87 -7.70 27.71
N PHE A 151 -33.06 -7.78 27.13
CA PHE A 151 -34.23 -7.15 27.68
C PHE A 151 -34.82 -7.91 28.88
N LEU A 152 -34.58 -9.22 29.03
CA LEU A 152 -34.97 -9.99 30.21
C LEU A 152 -34.38 -9.45 31.51
N TYR A 153 -33.19 -8.83 31.47
CA TYR A 153 -32.57 -8.19 32.64
C TYR A 153 -33.40 -7.04 33.24
N GLN A 154 -34.34 -6.49 32.48
CA GLN A 154 -35.23 -5.45 32.99
C GLN A 154 -36.35 -6.03 33.86
N PHE A 155 -36.63 -7.34 33.78
CA PHE A 155 -37.69 -8.02 34.53
C PHE A 155 -37.13 -8.70 35.78
N LYS A 156 -38.01 -9.28 36.61
CA LYS A 156 -37.61 -10.01 37.84
C LYS A 156 -36.50 -11.01 37.49
N TYR A 157 -35.44 -11.09 38.28
CA TYR A 157 -34.20 -11.74 37.87
C TYR A 157 -34.43 -13.21 37.44
N PHE A 158 -34.21 -13.51 36.14
CA PHE A 158 -34.32 -14.84 35.52
C PHE A 158 -32.92 -15.42 35.19
N PRO A 159 -32.02 -15.62 36.17
CA PRO A 159 -30.61 -15.93 35.92
C PRO A 159 -30.43 -17.21 35.12
N THR A 160 -31.23 -18.23 35.41
CA THR A 160 -31.17 -19.52 34.72
C THR A 160 -31.53 -19.39 33.25
N HIS A 161 -32.62 -18.69 32.91
CA HIS A 161 -33.03 -18.50 31.52
C HIS A 161 -32.04 -17.65 30.75
N ILE A 162 -31.58 -16.55 31.34
CA ILE A 162 -30.57 -15.67 30.75
C ILE A 162 -29.28 -16.44 30.45
N LYS A 163 -28.80 -17.24 31.44
CA LYS A 163 -27.62 -18.08 31.28
C LYS A 163 -27.82 -19.13 30.18
N ASN A 164 -28.97 -19.79 30.14
CA ASN A 164 -29.27 -20.80 29.10
C ASN A 164 -29.30 -20.18 27.70
N ILE A 165 -29.94 -19.01 27.53
CA ILE A 165 -29.94 -18.30 26.24
C ILE A 165 -28.51 -17.89 25.85
N GLN A 166 -27.70 -17.44 26.82
CA GLN A 166 -26.30 -17.10 26.58
C GLN A 166 -25.47 -18.33 26.18
N GLU A 167 -25.72 -19.50 26.77
CA GLU A 167 -25.07 -20.75 26.40
C GLU A 167 -25.44 -21.19 24.97
N LEU A 168 -26.72 -21.07 24.59
CA LEU A 168 -27.18 -21.30 23.22
C LEU A 168 -26.52 -20.32 22.23
N TYR A 169 -26.43 -19.03 22.59
CA TYR A 169 -25.69 -18.04 21.80
C TYR A 169 -24.22 -18.43 21.63
N ASN A 170 -23.55 -18.82 22.71
CA ASN A 170 -22.15 -19.21 22.66
C ASN A 170 -21.93 -20.44 21.78
N LYS A 171 -22.87 -21.41 21.81
CA LYS A 171 -22.88 -22.57 20.91
C LYS A 171 -23.03 -22.14 19.45
N VAL A 172 -24.02 -21.31 19.13
CA VAL A 172 -24.25 -20.75 17.78
C VAL A 172 -23.00 -20.01 17.29
N ASN A 173 -22.45 -19.11 18.10
CA ASN A 173 -21.27 -18.32 17.76
C ASN A 173 -20.04 -19.20 17.51
N LYS A 174 -19.81 -20.21 18.36
CA LYS A 174 -18.73 -21.18 18.16
C LYS A 174 -18.87 -21.95 16.85
N THR A 175 -20.09 -22.35 16.48
CA THR A 175 -20.36 -23.02 15.21
C THR A 175 -20.11 -22.07 14.03
N ILE A 176 -20.56 -20.82 14.09
CA ILE A 176 -20.28 -19.80 13.04
C ILE A 176 -18.76 -19.60 12.86
N LEU A 177 -18.01 -19.43 13.95
CA LEU A 177 -16.55 -19.30 13.89
C LEU A 177 -15.87 -20.53 13.26
N ASN A 178 -16.36 -21.74 13.54
CA ASN A 178 -15.87 -22.96 12.90
C ASN A 178 -16.18 -23.00 11.39
N ILE A 179 -17.35 -22.50 10.97
CA ILE A 179 -17.71 -22.38 9.56
C ILE A 179 -16.77 -21.41 8.85
N GLU A 180 -16.54 -20.24 9.43
CA GLU A 180 -15.61 -19.24 8.91
C GLU A 180 -14.19 -19.81 8.75
N LYS A 181 -13.72 -20.55 9.76
CA LYS A 181 -12.42 -21.25 9.73
C LYS A 181 -12.36 -22.32 8.63
N THR A 182 -13.44 -23.08 8.46
CA THR A 182 -13.53 -24.13 7.43
C THR A 182 -13.45 -23.55 6.02
N CYS A 183 -14.04 -22.38 5.80
CA CYS A 183 -14.03 -21.68 4.51
C CYS A 183 -12.87 -20.68 4.34
N GLU A 184 -11.97 -20.56 5.32
CA GLU A 184 -10.89 -19.57 5.37
C GLU A 184 -9.99 -19.60 4.13
N ASN A 185 -9.58 -20.78 3.68
CA ASN A 185 -8.71 -20.92 2.51
C ASN A 185 -9.37 -20.36 1.23
N LYS A 186 -10.68 -20.55 1.07
CA LYS A 186 -11.45 -20.01 -0.06
C LYS A 186 -11.61 -18.50 0.06
N ARG A 187 -11.87 -18.00 1.28
CA ARG A 187 -11.93 -16.56 1.59
C ARG A 187 -10.63 -15.84 1.25
N LYS A 188 -9.50 -16.38 1.73
CA LYS A 188 -8.16 -15.84 1.44
C LYS A 188 -7.85 -15.86 -0.06
N LYS A 189 -8.22 -16.92 -0.77
CA LYS A 189 -8.06 -17.01 -2.23
C LYS A 189 -8.88 -15.94 -2.96
N LEU A 190 -10.11 -15.67 -2.50
CA LEU A 190 -10.95 -14.60 -3.03
C LEU A 190 -10.32 -13.23 -2.77
N ALA A 191 -9.94 -12.93 -1.52
CA ALA A 191 -9.28 -11.68 -1.15
C ALA A 191 -8.02 -11.44 -1.98
N GLN A 192 -7.14 -12.44 -2.09
CA GLN A 192 -5.92 -12.37 -2.90
C GLN A 192 -6.21 -12.11 -4.38
N LYS A 193 -7.28 -12.69 -4.94
CA LYS A 193 -7.67 -12.44 -6.34
C LYS A 193 -8.17 -11.00 -6.50
N ILE A 194 -8.98 -10.50 -5.57
CA ILE A 194 -9.46 -9.11 -5.56
C ILE A 194 -8.28 -8.15 -5.46
N ASP A 195 -7.33 -8.39 -4.54
CA ASP A 195 -6.14 -7.57 -4.35
C ASP A 195 -5.26 -7.54 -5.61
N ARG A 196 -5.05 -8.69 -6.26
CA ARG A 196 -4.34 -8.73 -7.55
C ARG A 196 -5.06 -7.93 -8.63
N LEU A 197 -6.38 -8.05 -8.73
CA LEU A 197 -7.16 -7.36 -9.77
C LEU A 197 -7.20 -5.83 -9.58
N GLN A 198 -6.93 -5.33 -8.37
CA GLN A 198 -6.83 -3.90 -8.08
C GLN A 198 -5.39 -3.38 -7.97
N ASP A 199 -4.39 -4.27 -7.99
CA ASP A 199 -2.96 -3.92 -7.95
C ASP A 199 -2.50 -3.48 -9.35
N VAL A 200 -2.36 -2.17 -9.50
CA VAL A 200 -1.98 -1.54 -10.77
C VAL A 200 -0.58 -1.92 -11.23
N THR A 201 0.36 -2.13 -10.31
CA THR A 201 1.74 -2.48 -10.64
C THR A 201 1.81 -3.91 -11.14
N TYR A 202 1.20 -4.84 -10.39
CA TYR A 202 1.07 -6.24 -10.79
C TYR A 202 0.38 -6.40 -12.15
N ASN A 203 -0.72 -5.66 -12.38
CA ASN A 203 -1.47 -5.76 -13.63
C ASN A 203 -0.71 -5.18 -14.83
N TYR A 204 0.01 -4.07 -14.61
CA TYR A 204 0.82 -3.44 -15.65
C TYR A 204 1.89 -4.37 -16.21
N GLU A 205 2.58 -5.11 -15.34
CA GLU A 205 3.64 -6.05 -15.70
C GLU A 205 3.13 -7.31 -16.39
N ASN A 206 2.09 -7.92 -15.81
CA ASN A 206 1.58 -9.20 -16.27
C ASN A 206 0.68 -9.05 -17.51
N LYS A 207 0.44 -7.82 -17.98
CA LYS A 207 -0.43 -7.49 -19.13
C LYS A 207 -1.74 -8.25 -19.02
N ILE A 208 -2.35 -8.15 -17.84
CA ILE A 208 -3.53 -8.94 -17.51
C ILE A 208 -4.66 -8.53 -18.44
N ASN A 209 -5.10 -9.45 -19.29
CA ASN A 209 -6.22 -9.25 -20.19
C ASN A 209 -7.56 -9.44 -19.44
N ALA A 210 -8.62 -8.84 -19.98
CA ALA A 210 -10.02 -8.96 -19.54
C ALA A 210 -10.50 -10.37 -19.13
N ASN A 211 -9.89 -11.46 -19.66
CA ASN A 211 -10.18 -12.84 -19.25
C ASN A 211 -9.96 -13.10 -17.75
N TYR A 212 -9.11 -12.34 -17.06
CA TYR A 212 -8.87 -12.50 -15.62
C TYR A 212 -10.07 -12.12 -14.75
N TYR A 213 -11.03 -11.31 -15.24
CA TYR A 213 -12.29 -11.04 -14.54
C TYR A 213 -13.22 -12.24 -14.52
N ASN A 214 -13.17 -13.06 -15.57
CA ASN A 214 -13.93 -14.30 -15.65
C ASN A 214 -13.45 -15.33 -14.61
N GLU A 215 -12.20 -15.23 -14.13
CA GLU A 215 -11.67 -16.09 -13.06
C GLU A 215 -12.15 -15.68 -11.66
N LEU A 216 -12.57 -14.43 -11.44
CA LEU A 216 -13.05 -13.99 -10.12
C LEU A 216 -14.38 -14.66 -9.78
N LYS A 217 -15.32 -14.70 -10.74
CA LYS A 217 -16.66 -15.27 -10.55
C LYS A 217 -16.65 -16.70 -9.97
N PRO A 218 -15.93 -17.70 -10.53
CA PRO A 218 -15.91 -19.04 -9.95
C PRO A 218 -15.28 -19.08 -8.56
N ILE A 219 -14.29 -18.24 -8.25
CA ILE A 219 -13.69 -18.15 -6.90
C ILE A 219 -14.72 -17.58 -5.90
N THR A 220 -15.45 -16.54 -6.30
CA THR A 220 -16.57 -16.00 -5.51
C THR A 220 -17.62 -17.07 -5.26
N THR A 221 -18.07 -17.76 -6.31
CA THR A 221 -19.09 -18.81 -6.23
C THR A 221 -18.67 -19.94 -5.28
N ASP A 222 -17.43 -20.42 -5.39
CA ASP A 222 -16.88 -21.49 -4.52
C ASP A 222 -16.86 -21.09 -3.04
N PHE A 223 -16.44 -19.85 -2.74
CA PHE A 223 -16.47 -19.35 -1.36
C PHE A 223 -17.89 -19.17 -0.83
N VAL A 224 -18.78 -18.56 -1.61
CA VAL A 224 -20.19 -18.36 -1.25
C VAL A 224 -20.89 -19.70 -1.00
N HIS A 225 -20.67 -20.71 -1.86
CA HIS A 225 -21.22 -22.05 -1.65
C HIS A 225 -20.69 -22.69 -0.37
N CYS A 226 -19.38 -22.59 -0.11
CA CYS A 226 -18.79 -23.10 1.13
C CYS A 226 -19.49 -22.54 2.37
N ILE A 227 -19.65 -21.21 2.44
CA ILE A 227 -20.31 -20.57 3.60
C ILE A 227 -21.77 -21.00 3.70
N ASN A 228 -22.53 -20.93 2.60
CA ASN A 228 -23.95 -21.25 2.59
C ASN A 228 -24.25 -22.70 2.99
N ASP A 229 -23.50 -23.66 2.44
CA ASP A 229 -23.73 -25.07 2.72
C ASP A 229 -23.39 -25.41 4.17
N ASN A 230 -22.33 -24.83 4.72
CA ASN A 230 -21.97 -25.01 6.11
C ASN A 230 -22.92 -24.25 7.06
N PHE A 231 -23.46 -23.09 6.69
CA PHE A 231 -24.43 -22.34 7.52
C PHE A 231 -25.75 -23.08 7.74
N LYS A 232 -26.15 -23.98 6.85
CA LYS A 232 -27.31 -24.87 7.07
C LYS A 232 -27.17 -25.69 8.35
N THR A 233 -25.95 -25.99 8.79
CA THR A 233 -25.68 -26.78 10.00
C THR A 233 -25.95 -26.01 11.29
N VAL A 234 -25.87 -24.68 11.29
CA VAL A 234 -26.16 -23.83 12.47
C VAL A 234 -27.63 -23.40 12.54
N ALA A 235 -28.39 -23.56 11.46
CA ALA A 235 -29.81 -23.20 11.38
C ALA A 235 -30.67 -23.80 12.52
N PRO A 236 -30.52 -25.09 12.89
CA PRO A 236 -31.30 -25.66 13.99
C PRO A 236 -30.99 -25.01 15.34
N ASP A 237 -29.71 -24.75 15.63
CA ASP A 237 -29.28 -24.12 16.89
C ASP A 237 -29.81 -22.68 17.01
N ILE A 238 -29.81 -21.93 15.89
CA ILE A 238 -30.41 -20.59 15.84
C ILE A 238 -31.92 -20.67 16.10
N SER A 239 -32.61 -21.64 15.49
CA SER A 239 -34.04 -21.84 15.72
C SER A 239 -34.35 -22.24 17.15
N GLU A 240 -33.52 -23.09 17.77
CA GLU A 240 -33.63 -23.46 19.18
C GLU A 240 -33.49 -22.25 20.08
N MET A 241 -32.48 -21.41 19.86
CA MET A 241 -32.27 -20.16 20.58
C MET A 241 -33.49 -19.24 20.51
N SER A 242 -34.04 -19.00 19.31
CA SER A 242 -35.21 -18.14 19.12
C SER A 242 -36.47 -18.71 19.77
N LYS A 243 -36.71 -20.02 19.64
CA LYS A 243 -37.86 -20.69 20.27
C LYS A 243 -37.77 -20.67 21.79
N TYR A 244 -36.58 -20.85 22.34
CA TYR A 244 -36.38 -20.86 23.78
C TYR A 244 -36.65 -19.48 24.39
N VAL A 245 -36.10 -18.40 23.80
CA VAL A 245 -36.39 -17.05 24.30
C VAL A 245 -37.87 -16.70 24.15
N ASP A 246 -38.52 -17.12 23.06
CA ASP A 246 -39.97 -16.96 22.87
C ASP A 246 -40.80 -17.67 23.94
N TYR A 247 -40.38 -18.88 24.33
CA TYR A 247 -40.98 -19.67 25.40
C TYR A 247 -40.88 -18.92 26.75
N VAL A 248 -39.69 -18.40 27.08
CA VAL A 248 -39.46 -17.64 28.32
C VAL A 248 -40.41 -16.46 28.41
N TYR A 249 -40.53 -15.67 27.34
CA TYR A 249 -41.43 -14.52 27.32
C TYR A 249 -42.91 -14.90 27.46
N LYS A 250 -43.32 -16.07 26.95
CA LYS A 250 -44.71 -16.52 26.97
C LYS A 250 -45.11 -17.13 28.32
N HIS A 251 -44.21 -17.89 28.95
CA HIS A 251 -44.56 -18.76 30.07
C HIS A 251 -44.07 -18.25 31.43
N GLU A 252 -43.01 -17.45 31.48
CA GLU A 252 -42.49 -16.94 32.75
C GLU A 252 -43.29 -15.75 33.30
N GLU A 253 -43.23 -15.56 34.61
CA GLU A 253 -43.89 -14.46 35.32
C GLU A 253 -43.06 -13.17 35.25
N LEU A 254 -43.09 -12.50 34.10
CA LEU A 254 -42.35 -11.25 33.83
C LEU A 254 -42.76 -10.04 34.69
N GLY A 255 -43.87 -10.16 35.45
CA GLY A 255 -44.50 -9.09 36.21
C GLY A 255 -45.92 -8.80 35.74
N ASP A 256 -46.56 -7.80 36.33
CA ASP A 256 -47.85 -7.31 35.88
C ASP A 256 -47.72 -6.55 34.55
N SER A 257 -48.81 -6.49 33.79
CA SER A 257 -48.83 -5.89 32.46
C SER A 257 -48.41 -4.41 32.44
N HIS A 258 -48.66 -3.66 33.52
CA HIS A 258 -48.33 -2.25 33.60
C HIS A 258 -46.82 -2.06 33.75
N SER A 259 -46.19 -2.75 34.70
CA SER A 259 -44.73 -2.73 34.87
C SER A 259 -44.00 -3.21 33.60
N MET A 260 -44.53 -4.22 32.91
CA MET A 260 -43.95 -4.68 31.65
C MET A 260 -44.03 -3.61 30.55
N HIS A 261 -45.15 -2.88 30.50
CA HIS A 261 -45.34 -1.82 29.51
C HIS A 261 -44.40 -0.64 29.73
N GLU A 262 -44.17 -0.22 30.98
CA GLU A 262 -43.21 0.85 31.31
C GLU A 262 -41.80 0.51 30.83
N LYS A 263 -41.35 -0.72 31.08
CA LYS A 263 -40.04 -1.22 30.62
C LYS A 263 -39.95 -1.25 29.10
N TYR A 264 -41.02 -1.67 28.43
CA TYR A 264 -41.12 -1.64 26.97
C TYR A 264 -40.99 -0.19 26.45
N ALA A 265 -41.72 0.77 27.03
CA ALA A 265 -41.73 2.15 26.57
C ALA A 265 -40.33 2.78 26.67
N ALA A 266 -39.65 2.62 27.81
CA ALA A 266 -38.28 3.08 27.98
C ALA A 266 -37.31 2.46 26.95
N ARG A 267 -37.47 1.15 26.67
CA ARG A 267 -36.64 0.47 25.68
C ARG A 267 -36.93 0.92 24.26
N TYR A 268 -38.20 1.16 23.93
CA TYR A 268 -38.64 1.66 22.63
C TYR A 268 -38.01 3.04 22.33
N GLU A 269 -38.03 3.96 23.30
CA GLU A 269 -37.39 5.28 23.17
C GLU A 269 -35.88 5.14 22.88
N THR A 270 -35.19 4.30 23.65
CA THR A 270 -33.76 4.02 23.45
C THR A 270 -33.48 3.46 22.05
N VAL A 271 -34.29 2.52 21.57
CA VAL A 271 -34.13 1.92 20.23
C VAL A 271 -34.40 2.96 19.14
N THR A 272 -35.39 3.83 19.33
CA THR A 272 -35.73 4.90 18.39
C THR A 272 -34.56 5.84 18.20
N GLU A 273 -33.96 6.32 19.30
CA GLU A 273 -32.79 7.20 19.24
C GLU A 273 -31.59 6.50 18.57
N GLN A 274 -31.35 5.22 18.88
CA GLN A 274 -30.29 4.44 18.23
C GLN A 274 -30.49 4.33 16.72
N PHE A 275 -31.73 4.09 16.28
CA PHE A 275 -32.05 4.00 14.86
C PHE A 275 -31.82 5.35 14.16
N GLU A 276 -32.30 6.44 14.75
CA GLU A 276 -32.14 7.78 14.21
C GLU A 276 -30.66 8.16 14.07
N ASN A 277 -29.86 7.94 15.11
CA ASN A 277 -28.42 8.23 15.11
C ASN A 277 -27.68 7.43 14.04
N LYS A 278 -27.90 6.10 13.99
CA LYS A 278 -27.27 5.21 13.00
C LYS A 278 -27.67 5.57 11.57
N LEU A 279 -28.95 5.86 11.34
CA LEU A 279 -29.47 6.22 10.02
C LEU A 279 -28.99 7.60 9.56
N ASN A 280 -28.90 8.57 10.47
CA ASN A 280 -28.34 9.89 10.18
C ASN A 280 -26.88 9.81 9.73
N ARG A 281 -26.07 8.91 10.33
CA ARG A 281 -24.72 8.59 9.84
C ARG A 281 -24.76 7.98 8.45
N ALA A 282 -25.58 6.94 8.23
CA ALA A 282 -25.65 6.25 6.94
C ALA A 282 -26.10 7.18 5.80
N LYS A 283 -27.00 8.13 6.07
CA LYS A 283 -27.45 9.14 5.09
C LYS A 283 -26.36 10.15 4.71
N LYS A 284 -25.28 10.27 5.49
CA LYS A 284 -24.13 11.16 5.23
C LYS A 284 -22.95 10.44 4.57
N SER A 285 -23.07 9.14 4.29
CA SER A 285 -21.98 8.32 3.75
C SER A 285 -21.49 8.81 2.39
N ALA A 286 -20.17 8.74 2.17
CA ALA A 286 -19.52 9.09 0.91
C ALA A 286 -19.98 8.19 -0.26
N ILE A 287 -20.45 6.96 0.03
CA ILE A 287 -21.00 6.05 -0.99
C ILE A 287 -22.19 6.67 -1.72
N LEU A 288 -22.97 7.55 -1.07
CA LEU A 288 -24.10 8.21 -1.72
C LEU A 288 -23.66 9.20 -2.82
N LYS A 289 -22.39 9.61 -2.83
CA LYS A 289 -21.75 10.41 -3.89
C LYS A 289 -21.00 9.55 -4.93
N THR A 290 -21.28 8.25 -5.02
CA THR A 290 -20.61 7.30 -5.93
C THR A 290 -20.61 7.75 -7.39
N ASN A 291 -21.66 8.44 -7.86
CA ASN A 291 -21.73 8.93 -9.24
C ASN A 291 -20.53 9.82 -9.60
N ASP A 292 -20.05 10.64 -8.67
CA ASP A 292 -18.89 11.52 -8.90
C ASP A 292 -17.60 10.70 -9.06
N TYR A 293 -17.42 9.67 -8.24
CA TYR A 293 -16.30 8.74 -8.33
C TYR A 293 -16.33 7.91 -9.61
N VAL A 294 -17.48 7.34 -9.98
CA VAL A 294 -17.65 6.58 -11.23
C VAL A 294 -17.38 7.44 -12.45
N ASN A 295 -17.88 8.68 -12.47
CA ASN A 295 -17.60 9.63 -13.55
C ASN A 295 -16.12 10.02 -13.59
N SER A 296 -15.47 10.16 -12.43
CA SER A 296 -14.03 10.40 -12.34
C SER A 296 -13.21 9.26 -12.93
N ILE A 297 -13.54 8.02 -12.58
CA ILE A 297 -12.87 6.84 -13.14
C ILE A 297 -13.08 6.77 -14.66
N LYS A 298 -14.27 7.07 -15.18
CA LYS A 298 -14.52 7.12 -16.64
C LYS A 298 -13.62 8.13 -17.35
N LYS A 299 -13.46 9.34 -16.81
CA LYS A 299 -12.55 10.35 -17.36
C LYS A 299 -11.10 9.89 -17.34
N VAL A 300 -10.66 9.24 -16.27
CA VAL A 300 -9.30 8.69 -16.16
C VAL A 300 -9.08 7.58 -17.20
N ILE A 301 -10.08 6.73 -17.44
CA ILE A 301 -10.05 5.75 -18.53
C ILE A 301 -9.93 6.44 -19.89
N GLU A 302 -10.64 7.54 -20.13
CA GLU A 302 -10.53 8.32 -21.38
C GLU A 302 -9.14 8.92 -21.56
N ILE A 303 -8.51 9.41 -20.49
CA ILE A 303 -7.12 9.86 -20.50
C ILE A 303 -6.21 8.69 -20.86
N ALA A 304 -6.33 7.55 -20.17
CA ALA A 304 -5.51 6.37 -20.42
C ALA A 304 -5.61 5.88 -21.87
N LYS A 305 -6.80 5.92 -22.48
CA LYS A 305 -7.01 5.53 -23.89
C LYS A 305 -6.23 6.37 -24.91
N LYS A 306 -5.87 7.61 -24.56
CA LYS A 306 -5.08 8.51 -25.45
C LYS A 306 -3.58 8.19 -25.45
N HIS A 307 -3.12 7.29 -24.56
CA HIS A 307 -1.71 6.98 -24.37
C HIS A 307 -1.50 5.47 -24.41
N ASP A 308 -0.77 4.97 -25.41
CA ASP A 308 -0.57 3.54 -25.61
C ASP A 308 0.09 2.87 -24.40
N GLU A 309 1.04 3.56 -23.76
CA GLU A 309 1.73 3.04 -22.56
C GLU A 309 0.78 2.86 -21.36
N LEU A 310 -0.36 3.55 -21.33
CA LEU A 310 -1.34 3.49 -20.23
C LEU A 310 -2.48 2.48 -20.48
N LYS A 311 -2.51 1.80 -21.63
CA LYS A 311 -3.60 0.85 -21.95
C LYS A 311 -3.77 -0.25 -20.90
N ASN A 312 -2.68 -0.71 -20.31
CA ASN A 312 -2.69 -1.79 -19.32
C ASN A 312 -3.35 -1.42 -17.98
N VAL A 313 -3.56 -0.12 -17.68
CA VAL A 313 -4.27 0.28 -16.45
C VAL A 313 -5.80 0.29 -16.62
N ILE A 314 -6.30 0.27 -17.86
CA ILE A 314 -7.74 0.42 -18.17
C ILE A 314 -8.57 -0.72 -17.58
N ASP A 315 -8.08 -1.95 -17.65
CA ASP A 315 -8.79 -3.11 -17.10
C ASP A 315 -8.95 -2.95 -15.58
N THR A 316 -7.86 -2.64 -14.87
CA THR A 316 -7.87 -2.35 -13.42
C THR A 316 -8.88 -1.24 -13.06
N LEU A 317 -8.92 -0.16 -13.84
CA LEU A 317 -9.89 0.93 -13.65
C LEU A 317 -11.34 0.46 -13.86
N ASN A 318 -11.60 -0.34 -14.90
CA ASN A 318 -12.93 -0.90 -15.16
C ASN A 318 -13.39 -1.82 -14.02
N PHE A 319 -12.49 -2.63 -13.47
CA PHE A 319 -12.77 -3.48 -12.32
C PHE A 319 -13.21 -2.67 -11.10
N ILE A 320 -12.39 -1.69 -10.70
CA ILE A 320 -12.66 -0.85 -9.54
C ILE A 320 -13.99 -0.12 -9.72
N LYS A 321 -14.24 0.44 -10.92
CA LYS A 321 -15.50 1.08 -11.26
C LYS A 321 -16.68 0.13 -11.07
N SER A 322 -16.67 -1.05 -11.69
CA SER A 322 -17.78 -2.00 -11.60
C SER A 322 -17.99 -2.51 -10.17
N TYR A 323 -16.92 -2.67 -9.39
CA TYR A 323 -17.01 -3.03 -7.97
C TYR A 323 -17.68 -1.92 -7.17
N ILE A 324 -17.28 -0.65 -7.35
CA ILE A 324 -17.90 0.52 -6.71
C ILE A 324 -19.38 0.64 -7.06
N GLU A 325 -19.75 0.46 -8.33
CA GLU A 325 -21.16 0.48 -8.78
C GLU A 325 -21.97 -0.60 -8.06
N HIS A 326 -21.42 -1.80 -7.90
CA HIS A 326 -22.07 -2.89 -7.17
C HIS A 326 -22.19 -2.61 -5.67
N ILE A 327 -21.16 -2.07 -5.02
CA ILE A 327 -21.21 -1.63 -3.62
C ILE A 327 -22.35 -0.63 -3.42
N TYR A 328 -22.46 0.37 -4.28
CA TYR A 328 -23.51 1.37 -4.22
C TYR A 328 -24.92 0.78 -4.33
N MET A 329 -25.12 -0.20 -5.21
CA MET A 329 -26.39 -0.91 -5.33
C MET A 329 -26.76 -1.64 -4.04
N LYS A 330 -25.82 -2.40 -3.45
CA LYS A 330 -26.04 -3.10 -2.17
C LYS A 330 -26.22 -2.14 -1.00
N TYR A 331 -25.49 -1.03 -0.98
CA TYR A 331 -25.61 0.00 0.04
C TYR A 331 -27.01 0.61 0.06
N LYS A 332 -27.53 0.98 -1.12
CA LYS A 332 -28.91 1.48 -1.25
C LYS A 332 -29.94 0.46 -0.79
N TYR A 333 -29.75 -0.81 -1.13
CA TYR A 333 -30.63 -1.88 -0.71
C TYR A 333 -30.72 -1.98 0.81
N TYR A 334 -29.58 -2.03 1.51
CA TYR A 334 -29.58 -2.09 2.97
C TYR A 334 -30.06 -0.79 3.62
N LEU A 335 -29.80 0.37 3.01
CA LEU A 335 -30.37 1.63 3.48
C LEU A 335 -31.90 1.64 3.40
N ILE A 336 -32.49 1.09 2.34
CA ILE A 336 -33.94 0.91 2.23
C ILE A 336 -34.45 0.00 3.35
N LYS A 337 -33.76 -1.11 3.66
CA LYS A 337 -34.12 -1.98 4.79
C LYS A 337 -34.06 -1.25 6.14
N CYS A 338 -33.02 -0.47 6.42
CA CYS A 338 -32.92 0.33 7.65
C CYS A 338 -34.08 1.34 7.76
N ASN A 339 -34.41 2.05 6.68
CA ASN A 339 -35.58 2.95 6.66
C ASN A 339 -36.90 2.17 6.85
N GLY A 340 -37.02 0.98 6.24
CA GLY A 340 -38.17 0.10 6.40
C GLY A 340 -38.37 -0.33 7.86
N ALA A 341 -37.30 -0.72 8.55
CA ALA A 341 -37.34 -1.04 9.98
C ALA A 341 -37.70 0.19 10.83
N GLN A 342 -37.22 1.39 10.48
CA GLN A 342 -37.64 2.63 11.16
C GLN A 342 -39.15 2.90 10.99
N ILE A 343 -39.70 2.66 9.80
CA ILE A 343 -41.15 2.80 9.54
C ILE A 343 -41.93 1.75 10.33
N GLN A 344 -41.45 0.50 10.39
CA GLN A 344 -42.05 -0.56 11.20
C GLN A 344 -42.07 -0.19 12.68
N LEU A 345 -40.98 0.40 13.20
CA LEU A 345 -40.88 0.88 14.58
C LEU A 345 -42.00 1.88 14.91
N ILE A 346 -42.19 2.89 14.05
CA ILE A 346 -43.31 3.85 14.18
C ILE A 346 -44.68 3.13 14.06
N GLY A 347 -44.77 2.17 13.15
CA GLY A 347 -45.96 1.36 12.91
C GLY A 347 -46.40 0.54 14.13
N ILE A 348 -45.45 0.03 14.93
CA ILE A 348 -45.73 -0.63 16.22
C ILE A 348 -46.51 0.34 17.12
N GLU A 349 -45.99 1.54 17.35
CA GLU A 349 -46.67 2.52 18.22
C GLU A 349 -48.03 2.95 17.66
N MET A 350 -48.14 3.17 16.35
CA MET A 350 -49.42 3.52 15.72
C MET A 350 -50.46 2.39 15.84
N LYS A 351 -50.05 1.13 15.62
CA LYS A 351 -50.89 -0.06 15.77
C LYS A 351 -51.52 -0.07 17.16
N TYR A 352 -50.72 0.12 18.21
CA TYR A 352 -51.24 0.05 19.58
C TYR A 352 -51.90 1.37 20.06
N LYS A 353 -51.60 2.55 19.46
CA LYS A 353 -52.30 3.84 19.70
C LYS A 353 -53.72 3.89 19.13
N LYS A 354 -53.98 3.21 18.01
CA LYS A 354 -55.28 3.24 17.32
C LYS A 354 -56.40 2.48 18.05
N TYR A 355 -56.09 1.61 19.00
CA TYR A 355 -57.07 0.75 19.69
C TYR A 355 -57.66 1.32 21.00
N ASP A 356 -57.51 2.63 21.29
CA ASP A 356 -58.04 3.28 22.52
C ASP A 356 -57.53 2.63 23.85
N ILE A 357 -56.46 1.83 23.78
CA ILE A 357 -55.84 1.10 24.91
C ILE A 357 -55.19 2.06 25.92
N TYR A 358 -54.95 3.32 25.52
CA TYR A 358 -54.33 4.34 26.36
C TYR A 358 -55.30 5.04 27.34
N LYS A 359 -56.61 4.76 27.27
CA LYS A 359 -57.62 5.35 28.18
C LYS A 359 -57.94 4.51 29.41
N THR A 360 -57.53 3.25 29.45
CA THR A 360 -57.73 2.38 30.61
C THR A 360 -56.44 1.62 30.85
N ASN A 361 -55.97 1.54 32.10
CA ASN A 361 -54.77 0.81 32.51
C ASN A 361 -54.86 -0.73 32.31
N ASN A 362 -55.58 -1.21 31.29
CA ASN A 362 -55.89 -2.60 30.99
C ASN A 362 -55.07 -3.10 29.78
N TYR A 363 -53.75 -3.20 29.95
CA TYR A 363 -52.93 -3.96 29.00
C TYR A 363 -53.05 -5.46 29.33
N SER A 364 -53.35 -6.31 28.34
CA SER A 364 -53.16 -7.74 28.55
C SER A 364 -51.66 -8.06 28.51
N LYS A 365 -51.23 -9.06 29.30
CA LYS A 365 -49.84 -9.53 29.30
C LYS A 365 -49.39 -9.93 27.89
N ASP A 366 -50.28 -10.58 27.14
CA ASP A 366 -50.02 -11.06 25.78
C ASP A 366 -49.80 -9.89 24.80
N ASP A 367 -50.55 -8.78 24.93
CA ASP A 367 -50.35 -7.59 24.08
C ASP A 367 -48.99 -6.94 24.32
N VAL A 368 -48.55 -6.86 25.59
CA VAL A 368 -47.23 -6.29 25.92
C VAL A 368 -46.11 -7.22 25.45
N ILE A 369 -46.26 -8.53 25.57
CA ILE A 369 -45.31 -9.50 25.01
C ILE A 369 -45.25 -9.36 23.49
N ALA A 370 -46.38 -9.22 22.79
CA ALA A 370 -46.41 -9.01 21.35
C ALA A 370 -45.68 -7.73 20.94
N LYS A 371 -45.89 -6.61 21.66
CA LYS A 371 -45.13 -5.36 21.46
C LYS A 371 -43.62 -5.56 21.59
N ILE A 372 -43.18 -6.27 22.63
CA ILE A 372 -41.77 -6.53 22.89
C ILE A 372 -41.16 -7.37 21.75
N LYS A 373 -41.88 -8.39 21.27
CA LYS A 373 -41.44 -9.22 20.15
C LYS A 373 -41.42 -8.46 18.82
N ASP A 374 -42.45 -7.65 18.53
CA ASP A 374 -42.49 -6.77 17.35
C ASP A 374 -41.28 -5.79 17.35
N LEU A 375 -40.96 -5.21 18.53
CA LEU A 375 -39.79 -4.34 18.71
C LEU A 375 -38.48 -5.09 18.50
N ALA A 376 -38.34 -6.31 19.03
CA ALA A 376 -37.14 -7.12 18.86
C ALA A 376 -36.90 -7.53 17.39
N ASP A 377 -37.97 -7.89 16.66
CA ASP A 377 -37.88 -8.26 15.24
C ASP A 377 -37.44 -7.06 14.39
N THR A 378 -38.04 -5.90 14.66
CA THR A 378 -37.69 -4.63 14.01
C THR A 378 -36.24 -4.22 14.33
N TYR A 379 -35.82 -4.36 15.60
CA TYR A 379 -34.44 -4.14 16.04
C TYR A 379 -33.45 -5.03 15.29
N ALA A 380 -33.77 -6.31 15.14
CA ALA A 380 -32.93 -7.25 14.44
C ALA A 380 -32.78 -6.91 12.94
N ASP A 381 -33.89 -6.60 12.26
CA ASP A 381 -33.88 -6.22 10.86
C ASP A 381 -33.00 -4.98 10.60
N PHE A 382 -33.09 -3.99 11.49
CA PHE A 382 -32.29 -2.79 11.41
C PHE A 382 -30.79 -3.08 11.61
N ASN A 383 -30.42 -3.83 12.66
CA ASN A 383 -29.01 -4.02 12.98
C ASN A 383 -28.27 -4.85 11.94
N VAL A 384 -28.84 -5.94 11.43
CA VAL A 384 -28.21 -6.72 10.34
C VAL A 384 -27.99 -5.86 9.10
N SER A 385 -28.99 -5.05 8.76
CA SER A 385 -28.90 -4.14 7.60
C SER A 385 -27.85 -3.06 7.81
N TYR A 386 -27.76 -2.52 9.02
CA TYR A 386 -26.79 -1.50 9.38
C TYR A 386 -25.36 -2.05 9.44
N GLU A 387 -25.15 -3.26 9.98
CA GLU A 387 -23.86 -3.96 9.95
C GLU A 387 -23.37 -4.17 8.50
N SER A 388 -24.27 -4.59 7.61
CA SER A 388 -23.96 -4.71 6.19
C SER A 388 -23.58 -3.37 5.52
N ILE A 389 -24.18 -2.25 5.98
CA ILE A 389 -23.79 -0.89 5.57
C ILE A 389 -22.34 -0.58 6.00
N ILE A 390 -21.95 -0.95 7.23
CA ILE A 390 -20.57 -0.73 7.72
C ILE A 390 -19.57 -1.52 6.89
N ASP A 391 -19.84 -2.80 6.65
CA ASP A 391 -18.94 -3.65 5.87
C ASP A 391 -18.77 -3.11 4.43
N LEU A 392 -19.87 -2.65 3.81
CA LEU A 392 -19.82 -2.02 2.49
C LEU A 392 -19.00 -0.72 2.47
N GLU A 393 -19.07 0.10 3.53
CA GLU A 393 -18.22 1.29 3.67
C GLU A 393 -16.74 0.95 3.75
N ASN A 394 -16.38 -0.11 4.48
CA ASN A 394 -15.00 -0.58 4.54
C ASN A 394 -14.49 -1.06 3.18
N VAL A 395 -15.29 -1.87 2.46
CA VAL A 395 -14.93 -2.30 1.10
C VAL A 395 -14.87 -1.11 0.13
N TYR A 396 -15.77 -0.13 0.25
CA TYR A 396 -15.75 1.07 -0.58
C TYR A 396 -14.45 1.85 -0.40
N ASN A 397 -14.04 2.11 0.84
CA ASN A 397 -12.82 2.85 1.15
C ASN A 397 -11.58 2.14 0.59
N ASN A 398 -11.53 0.80 0.66
CA ASN A 398 -10.48 0.00 0.00
C ASN A 398 -10.44 0.25 -1.52
N LYS A 399 -11.60 0.31 -2.19
CA LYS A 399 -11.67 0.58 -3.64
C LYS A 399 -11.30 2.02 -4.00
N ILE A 400 -11.66 3.00 -3.18
CA ILE A 400 -11.23 4.39 -3.37
C ILE A 400 -9.71 4.51 -3.24
N GLN A 401 -9.11 3.86 -2.23
CA GLN A 401 -7.67 3.84 -2.09
C GLN A 401 -6.99 3.18 -3.29
N ALA A 402 -7.51 2.06 -3.78
CA ALA A 402 -7.00 1.40 -4.98
C ALA A 402 -7.08 2.32 -6.22
N PHE A 403 -8.14 3.11 -6.37
CA PHE A 403 -8.24 4.10 -7.43
C PHE A 403 -7.17 5.19 -7.30
N ASN A 404 -6.98 5.76 -6.10
CA ASN A 404 -5.96 6.78 -5.85
C ASN A 404 -4.53 6.25 -6.14
N ASN A 405 -4.29 4.98 -5.81
CA ASN A 405 -3.03 4.30 -6.11
C ASN A 405 -2.76 4.25 -7.63
N ILE A 406 -3.79 4.04 -8.46
CA ILE A 406 -3.68 4.10 -9.93
C ILE A 406 -3.35 5.52 -10.40
N LEU A 407 -4.01 6.54 -9.86
CA LEU A 407 -3.76 7.93 -10.24
C LEU A 407 -2.29 8.30 -10.00
N ASN A 408 -1.75 7.93 -8.84
CA ASN A 408 -0.33 8.14 -8.52
C ASN A 408 0.60 7.37 -9.46
N PHE A 409 0.24 6.12 -9.81
CA PHE A 409 1.10 5.26 -10.62
C PHE A 409 1.16 5.66 -12.10
N MET A 410 0.05 6.15 -12.68
CA MET A 410 -0.07 6.37 -14.13
C MET A 410 1.05 7.24 -14.73
N PRO A 411 1.43 8.40 -14.17
CA PRO A 411 2.47 9.22 -14.78
C PRO A 411 3.87 8.62 -14.69
N HIS A 412 4.14 7.74 -13.71
CA HIS A 412 5.42 7.04 -13.60
C HIS A 412 5.67 6.07 -14.76
N ILE A 413 4.60 5.47 -15.31
CA ILE A 413 4.67 4.67 -16.54
C ILE A 413 5.24 5.48 -17.72
N LEU A 414 5.02 6.80 -17.73
CA LEU A 414 5.40 7.66 -18.84
C LEU A 414 6.86 8.16 -18.78
N ILE A 415 7.52 8.10 -17.62
CA ILE A 415 8.89 8.61 -17.42
C ILE A 415 9.96 7.51 -17.26
N GLY A 416 9.58 6.23 -17.34
CA GLY A 416 10.56 5.15 -17.27
C GLY A 416 9.99 3.78 -17.56
N LYS A 417 10.88 2.78 -17.55
CA LYS A 417 10.47 1.40 -17.40
C LYS A 417 10.22 1.15 -15.92
N ILE A 418 9.11 0.50 -15.60
CA ILE A 418 8.82 0.11 -14.22
C ILE A 418 9.48 -1.24 -13.96
N ASP A 419 10.39 -1.28 -12.98
CA ASP A 419 10.91 -2.53 -12.44
C ASP A 419 9.98 -3.03 -11.34
N ALA A 420 9.34 -4.15 -11.65
CA ALA A 420 8.44 -4.90 -10.82
C ALA A 420 8.99 -5.34 -9.46
N CYS A 421 10.25 -5.75 -9.46
CA CYS A 421 10.84 -6.39 -8.28
C CYS A 421 11.20 -5.34 -7.24
N THR A 422 11.61 -4.18 -7.72
CA THR A 422 12.09 -3.09 -6.88
C THR A 422 11.04 -1.98 -6.73
N ASN A 423 9.99 -1.93 -7.56
CA ASN A 423 9.04 -0.83 -7.68
C ASN A 423 9.72 0.51 -8.01
N HIS A 424 10.77 0.49 -8.82
CA HIS A 424 11.46 1.69 -9.25
C HIS A 424 11.23 1.96 -10.73
N VAL A 425 11.23 3.25 -11.06
CA VAL A 425 11.39 3.70 -12.42
C VAL A 425 12.87 3.54 -12.81
N VAL A 426 13.18 2.45 -13.50
CA VAL A 426 14.55 2.14 -13.92
C VAL A 426 14.91 2.87 -15.22
N PRO A 427 16.22 3.06 -15.48
CA PRO A 427 16.66 3.62 -16.75
C PRO A 427 16.09 2.86 -17.95
N ASN A 428 15.63 3.61 -18.93
CA ASN A 428 15.13 3.07 -20.19
C ASN A 428 16.11 3.46 -21.30
N ASP A 429 16.80 2.46 -21.84
CA ASP A 429 17.79 2.62 -22.91
C ASP A 429 17.21 3.27 -24.18
N GLU A 430 15.88 3.30 -24.36
CA GLU A 430 15.21 4.02 -25.45
C GLU A 430 15.45 5.54 -25.40
N TYR A 431 15.63 6.14 -24.21
CA TYR A 431 15.80 7.58 -24.05
C TYR A 431 16.83 8.02 -23.03
N ASP A 432 17.42 7.11 -22.26
CA ASP A 432 18.54 7.40 -21.37
C ASP A 432 19.89 7.12 -22.06
N PHE A 433 20.76 8.13 -22.12
CA PHE A 433 22.13 7.97 -22.58
C PHE A 433 23.05 7.48 -21.46
N LYS A 434 23.91 6.50 -21.76
CA LYS A 434 24.88 5.94 -20.79
C LYS A 434 26.21 6.70 -20.84
N ILE A 435 26.29 7.84 -20.14
CA ILE A 435 27.49 8.71 -20.11
C ILE A 435 28.76 8.01 -19.60
N ILE A 436 28.60 6.92 -18.84
CA ILE A 436 29.74 6.11 -18.37
C ILE A 436 30.52 5.44 -19.51
N LYS A 437 29.88 5.17 -20.66
CA LYS A 437 30.54 4.55 -21.81
C LYS A 437 31.66 5.43 -22.40
N PRO A 438 31.41 6.68 -22.82
CA PRO A 438 32.47 7.55 -23.33
C PRO A 438 33.56 7.82 -22.29
N ILE A 439 33.21 7.99 -21.00
CA ILE A 439 34.21 8.15 -19.92
C ILE A 439 35.13 6.92 -19.84
N SER A 440 34.57 5.71 -19.92
CA SER A 440 35.36 4.48 -19.93
C SER A 440 36.30 4.38 -21.14
N ILE A 441 35.90 4.90 -22.31
CA ILE A 441 36.77 4.94 -23.49
C ILE A 441 37.96 5.87 -23.26
N LEU A 442 37.75 7.06 -22.70
CA LEU A 442 38.83 7.99 -22.37
C LEU A 442 39.85 7.35 -21.45
N ASN A 443 39.40 6.73 -20.35
CA ASN A 443 40.30 6.09 -19.39
C ASN A 443 41.14 4.99 -20.06
N LYS A 444 40.52 4.15 -20.90
CA LYS A 444 41.25 3.11 -21.65
C LYS A 444 42.28 3.68 -22.63
N LEU A 445 42.02 4.85 -23.20
CA LEU A 445 42.95 5.51 -24.13
C LEU A 445 44.06 6.26 -23.39
N GLU A 446 43.79 6.79 -22.20
CA GLU A 446 44.84 7.30 -21.30
C GLU A 446 45.78 6.17 -20.88
N ASP A 447 45.27 4.96 -20.61
CA ASP A 447 46.09 3.76 -20.36
C ASP A 447 46.90 3.35 -21.60
N ALA A 448 46.28 3.32 -22.79
CA ALA A 448 46.97 2.99 -24.04
C ALA A 448 48.06 4.02 -24.38
N PHE A 449 47.80 5.30 -24.08
CA PHE A 449 48.79 6.37 -24.17
C PHE A 449 49.95 6.10 -23.20
N PHE A 450 49.66 5.80 -21.94
CA PHE A 450 50.69 5.47 -20.95
C PHE A 450 51.54 4.27 -21.40
N GLN A 451 50.93 3.21 -21.95
CA GLN A 451 51.66 2.05 -22.45
C GLN A 451 52.57 2.38 -23.64
N ALA A 452 52.11 3.24 -24.55
CA ALA A 452 52.88 3.63 -25.72
C ALA A 452 54.03 4.59 -25.38
N PHE A 453 53.80 5.52 -24.45
CA PHE A 453 54.70 6.65 -24.16
C PHE A 453 55.49 6.51 -22.86
N GLY A 454 55.04 5.68 -21.92
CA GLY A 454 55.65 5.45 -20.60
C GLY A 454 55.31 6.49 -19.53
N PHE A 455 54.32 7.36 -19.76
CA PHE A 455 53.85 8.37 -18.80
C PHE A 455 52.41 8.79 -19.06
N ASN A 456 51.77 9.42 -18.06
CA ASN A 456 50.36 9.79 -18.11
C ASN A 456 50.09 10.94 -19.07
N PHE A 457 48.97 10.87 -19.81
CA PHE A 457 48.55 11.97 -20.67
C PHE A 457 48.26 13.26 -19.87
N SER A 458 48.73 14.39 -20.38
CA SER A 458 48.38 15.72 -19.89
C SER A 458 47.80 16.57 -21.01
N SER A 459 46.74 17.31 -20.70
CA SER A 459 46.16 18.31 -21.61
C SER A 459 47.09 19.49 -21.89
N THR A 460 48.17 19.66 -21.11
CA THR A 460 49.17 20.71 -21.31
C THR A 460 50.22 20.35 -22.35
N TYR A 461 50.33 19.08 -22.75
CA TYR A 461 51.34 18.66 -23.73
C TYR A 461 51.10 19.27 -25.09
N ASP A 462 52.16 19.76 -25.73
CA ASP A 462 52.16 20.29 -27.08
C ASP A 462 53.08 19.47 -28.00
N ASN A 463 53.13 19.83 -29.27
CA ASN A 463 53.91 19.10 -30.27
C ASN A 463 55.42 19.12 -29.99
N LYS A 464 55.90 20.07 -29.16
CA LYS A 464 57.31 20.22 -28.78
C LYS A 464 57.67 19.37 -27.57
N THR A 465 56.67 18.95 -26.81
CA THR A 465 56.86 18.25 -25.53
C THR A 465 57.57 16.89 -25.71
N LEU A 466 57.48 16.28 -26.89
CA LEU A 466 58.00 14.94 -27.18
C LEU A 466 58.72 14.88 -28.54
N GLU A 467 59.15 16.04 -29.05
CA GLU A 467 59.72 16.19 -30.40
C GLU A 467 61.14 15.59 -30.47
N ILE A 468 61.34 14.63 -31.37
CA ILE A 468 62.63 13.97 -31.68
C ILE A 468 63.15 14.41 -33.06
N SER A 469 64.34 13.96 -33.47
CA SER A 469 64.91 14.27 -34.79
C SER A 469 64.19 13.62 -35.99
N ASN A 470 63.19 12.77 -35.75
CA ASN A 470 62.40 12.11 -36.79
C ASN A 470 61.05 12.80 -37.04
N ALA A 471 60.91 13.43 -38.21
CA ALA A 471 59.72 14.16 -38.59
C ALA A 471 58.44 13.30 -38.66
N GLU A 472 58.54 12.05 -39.09
CA GLU A 472 57.39 11.14 -39.23
C GLU A 472 56.85 10.70 -37.87
N ILE A 473 57.73 10.35 -36.93
CA ILE A 473 57.36 10.02 -35.55
C ILE A 473 56.76 11.27 -34.86
N ASN A 474 57.35 12.46 -35.07
CA ASN A 474 56.81 13.69 -34.50
C ASN A 474 55.39 14.01 -34.99
N LEU A 475 55.09 13.72 -36.27
CA LEU A 475 53.73 13.86 -36.81
C LEU A 475 52.75 12.94 -36.08
N ILE A 476 53.11 11.66 -35.88
CA ILE A 476 52.28 10.69 -35.14
C ILE A 476 52.03 11.16 -33.71
N ILE A 477 53.08 11.61 -33.00
CA ILE A 477 52.97 12.15 -31.64
C ILE A 477 52.02 13.35 -31.60
N SER A 478 52.20 14.31 -32.51
CA SER A 478 51.35 15.49 -32.64
C SER A 478 49.89 15.11 -32.84
N ASP A 479 49.61 14.16 -33.74
CA ASP A 479 48.25 13.70 -34.03
C ASP A 479 47.63 12.96 -32.84
N ILE A 480 48.39 12.14 -32.10
CA ILE A 480 47.91 11.49 -30.87
C ILE A 480 47.52 12.55 -29.83
N ILE A 481 48.41 13.50 -29.54
CA ILE A 481 48.16 14.57 -28.56
C ILE A 481 46.91 15.37 -28.97
N LYS A 482 46.80 15.75 -30.24
CA LYS A 482 45.66 16.47 -30.78
C LYS A 482 44.36 15.69 -30.59
N HIS A 483 44.30 14.43 -31.04
CA HIS A 483 43.10 13.62 -30.94
C HIS A 483 42.73 13.30 -29.47
N MET A 484 43.69 13.10 -28.58
CA MET A 484 43.44 12.93 -27.14
C MET A 484 42.82 14.18 -26.51
N LYS A 485 43.30 15.37 -26.86
CA LYS A 485 42.70 16.64 -26.42
C LYS A 485 41.28 16.80 -26.96
N GLU A 486 41.08 16.51 -28.24
CA GLU A 486 39.75 16.54 -28.89
C GLU A 486 38.78 15.59 -28.18
N LEU A 487 39.20 14.36 -27.88
CA LEU A 487 38.39 13.39 -27.15
C LEU A 487 38.01 13.88 -25.74
N LYS A 488 39.00 14.37 -24.97
CA LYS A 488 38.77 14.86 -23.60
C LYS A 488 37.80 16.04 -23.58
N ASN A 489 37.95 16.97 -24.52
CA ASN A 489 37.03 18.11 -24.66
C ASN A 489 35.62 17.67 -25.08
N LEU A 490 35.52 16.74 -26.03
CA LEU A 490 34.24 16.19 -26.48
C LEU A 490 33.49 15.49 -25.34
N ILE A 491 34.18 14.68 -24.53
CA ILE A 491 33.56 14.00 -23.38
C ILE A 491 33.10 15.00 -22.33
N LYS A 492 33.88 16.04 -22.03
CA LYS A 492 33.47 17.11 -21.12
C LYS A 492 32.21 17.84 -21.62
N GLU A 493 32.12 18.09 -22.93
CA GLU A 493 30.92 18.67 -23.54
C GLU A 493 29.71 17.71 -23.41
N MET A 494 29.92 16.41 -23.66
CA MET A 494 28.87 15.39 -23.49
C MET A 494 28.38 15.32 -22.04
N GLU A 495 29.26 15.41 -21.05
CA GLU A 495 28.87 15.46 -19.63
C GLU A 495 28.03 16.70 -19.30
N GLN A 496 28.39 17.87 -19.84
CA GLN A 496 27.62 19.11 -19.65
C GLN A 496 26.23 19.02 -20.26
N ILE A 497 26.13 18.48 -21.48
CA ILE A 497 24.85 18.23 -22.16
C ILE A 497 24.00 17.25 -21.35
N TYR A 498 24.60 16.15 -20.87
CA TYR A 498 23.91 15.14 -20.08
C TYR A 498 23.34 15.68 -18.76
N LYS A 499 24.05 16.62 -18.11
CA LYS A 499 23.62 17.26 -16.85
C LYS A 499 22.55 18.34 -17.00
N LYS A 500 22.22 18.76 -18.23
CA LYS A 500 21.26 19.84 -18.49
C LYS A 500 19.81 19.41 -18.26
N ASP A 501 19.48 18.13 -18.48
CA ASP A 501 18.14 17.61 -18.25
C ASP A 501 17.86 17.44 -16.75
N ASN A 502 16.61 17.73 -16.35
CA ASN A 502 16.14 17.43 -15.00
C ASN A 502 16.36 15.96 -14.65
N THR A 503 16.77 15.71 -13.41
CA THR A 503 16.93 14.34 -12.90
C THR A 503 15.59 13.62 -12.86
N ARG A 504 15.62 12.30 -12.98
CA ARG A 504 14.41 11.47 -12.83
C ARG A 504 13.71 11.71 -11.49
N HIS A 505 14.51 11.76 -10.42
CA HIS A 505 14.02 12.07 -9.07
C HIS A 505 13.25 13.39 -9.01
N HIS A 506 13.73 14.43 -9.70
CA HIS A 506 13.04 15.72 -9.75
C HIS A 506 11.67 15.62 -10.45
N ILE A 507 11.59 14.96 -11.60
CA ILE A 507 10.32 14.82 -12.31
C ILE A 507 9.32 13.93 -11.54
N GLU A 508 9.80 12.89 -10.86
CA GLU A 508 8.98 12.04 -9.98
C GLU A 508 8.36 12.82 -8.82
N ASN A 509 9.15 13.65 -8.14
CA ASN A 509 8.65 14.51 -7.07
C ASN A 509 7.62 15.53 -7.59
N THR A 510 7.88 16.13 -8.75
CA THR A 510 6.94 17.08 -9.38
C THR A 510 5.61 16.41 -9.72
N ILE A 511 5.66 15.22 -10.32
CA ILE A 511 4.47 14.40 -10.61
C ILE A 511 3.70 14.10 -9.32
N LYS A 512 4.39 13.64 -8.28
CA LYS A 512 3.78 13.28 -6.99
C LYS A 512 3.03 14.47 -6.39
N GLN A 513 3.64 15.65 -6.36
CA GLN A 513 3.01 16.87 -5.83
C GLN A 513 1.79 17.32 -6.64
N LEU A 514 1.75 17.06 -7.94
CA LEU A 514 0.59 17.39 -8.77
C LEU A 514 -0.63 16.49 -8.50
N ILE A 515 -0.42 15.27 -7.99
CA ILE A 515 -1.46 14.26 -7.80
C ILE A 515 -1.92 14.20 -6.33
N ILE A 516 -1.11 14.63 -5.36
CA ILE A 516 -1.52 14.82 -3.96
C ILE A 516 -2.55 15.95 -3.89
N ASN A 517 -3.84 15.65 -4.07
CA ASN A 517 -4.92 16.60 -3.84
C ASN A 517 -6.12 15.89 -3.20
N VAL A 518 -6.82 16.62 -2.32
CA VAL A 518 -7.88 16.10 -1.42
C VAL A 518 -9.25 15.99 -2.11
N ASP A 519 -9.44 16.63 -3.28
CA ASP A 519 -10.68 16.57 -4.07
C ASP A 519 -10.50 15.87 -5.43
N LEU A 520 -11.52 15.12 -5.84
CA LEU A 520 -11.57 14.31 -7.08
C LEU A 520 -11.38 15.13 -8.36
N ASN A 521 -11.97 16.33 -8.43
CA ASN A 521 -11.81 17.19 -9.61
C ASN A 521 -10.39 17.75 -9.70
N GLN A 522 -9.78 18.05 -8.55
CA GLN A 522 -8.38 18.46 -8.49
C GLN A 522 -7.45 17.31 -8.88
N ALA A 523 -7.76 16.07 -8.47
CA ALA A 523 -6.99 14.89 -8.84
C ALA A 523 -6.97 14.64 -10.36
N GLN A 524 -8.08 14.89 -11.08
CA GLN A 524 -8.14 14.77 -12.55
C GLN A 524 -7.27 15.81 -13.26
N ASN A 525 -7.36 17.07 -12.83
CA ASN A 525 -6.53 18.15 -13.38
C ASN A 525 -5.05 17.93 -13.05
N GLY A 526 -4.77 17.48 -11.83
CA GLY A 526 -3.45 17.06 -11.37
C GLY A 526 -2.86 15.95 -12.24
N LEU A 527 -3.62 14.89 -12.49
CA LEU A 527 -3.22 13.80 -13.39
C LEU A 527 -2.89 14.30 -14.79
N THR A 528 -3.74 15.17 -15.37
CA THR A 528 -3.51 15.70 -16.72
C THR A 528 -2.20 16.48 -16.78
N LYS A 529 -1.96 17.37 -15.81
CA LYS A 529 -0.69 18.12 -15.69
C LYS A 529 0.51 17.19 -15.48
N ALA A 530 0.38 16.18 -14.63
CA ALA A 530 1.45 15.22 -14.37
C ALA A 530 1.82 14.41 -15.62
N ILE A 531 0.83 14.00 -16.41
CA ILE A 531 1.04 13.34 -17.71
C ILE A 531 1.77 14.29 -18.69
N GLU A 532 1.37 15.56 -18.76
CA GLU A 532 2.04 16.54 -19.62
C GLU A 532 3.51 16.74 -19.23
N GLU A 533 3.80 16.92 -17.94
CA GLU A 533 5.17 17.07 -17.43
C GLU A 533 6.02 15.82 -17.70
N ALA A 534 5.46 14.62 -17.50
CA ALA A 534 6.10 13.36 -17.85
C ALA A 534 6.49 13.30 -19.34
N LYS A 535 5.58 13.70 -20.22
CA LYS A 535 5.82 13.70 -21.68
C LYS A 535 6.87 14.73 -22.09
N LYS A 536 6.83 15.94 -21.52
CA LYS A 536 7.84 16.97 -21.78
C LYS A 536 9.23 16.48 -21.38
N TRP A 537 9.35 15.90 -20.19
CA TRP A 537 10.60 15.34 -19.70
C TRP A 537 11.12 14.21 -20.59
N LYS A 538 10.27 13.24 -20.97
CA LYS A 538 10.64 12.16 -21.90
C LYS A 538 11.12 12.70 -23.25
N SER A 539 10.44 13.72 -23.79
CA SER A 539 10.80 14.34 -25.07
C SER A 539 12.14 15.07 -25.01
N SER A 540 12.44 15.74 -23.88
CA SER A 540 13.76 16.35 -23.62
C SER A 540 14.85 15.28 -23.61
N LYS A 541 14.64 14.19 -22.86
CA LYS A 541 15.58 13.06 -22.78
C LYS A 541 15.89 12.44 -24.14
N ILE A 542 14.87 12.17 -24.96
CA ILE A 542 15.05 11.65 -26.33
C ILE A 542 15.91 12.61 -27.17
N SER A 543 15.64 13.91 -27.08
CA SER A 543 16.36 14.93 -27.84
C SER A 543 17.83 15.02 -27.42
N THR A 544 18.08 15.04 -26.10
CA THR A 544 19.43 15.01 -25.52
C THR A 544 20.17 13.74 -25.90
N LYS A 545 19.51 12.57 -25.82
CA LYS A 545 20.10 11.28 -26.20
C LYS A 545 20.55 11.31 -27.65
N LYS A 546 19.74 11.84 -28.58
CA LYS A 546 20.10 11.93 -30.00
C LYS A 546 21.40 12.72 -30.21
N ILE A 547 21.53 13.87 -29.56
CA ILE A 547 22.76 14.71 -29.62
C ILE A 547 23.95 13.93 -29.05
N LEU A 548 23.76 13.21 -27.94
CA LEU A 548 24.82 12.43 -27.30
C LEU A 548 25.22 11.19 -28.11
N ASP A 549 24.28 10.52 -28.79
CA ASP A 549 24.56 9.39 -29.68
C ASP A 549 25.39 9.84 -30.90
N ASP A 550 25.06 11.00 -31.48
CA ASP A 550 25.83 11.60 -32.59
C ASP A 550 27.27 11.90 -32.15
N LYS A 551 27.44 12.53 -30.98
CA LYS A 551 28.77 12.79 -30.39
C LYS A 551 29.51 11.49 -30.02
N TYR A 552 28.79 10.48 -29.53
CA TYR A 552 29.37 9.18 -29.18
C TYR A 552 29.93 8.46 -30.41
N SER A 553 29.32 8.65 -31.59
CA SER A 553 29.87 8.13 -32.85
C SER A 553 31.23 8.77 -33.17
N THR A 554 31.40 10.07 -32.90
CA THR A 554 32.70 10.75 -32.99
C THR A 554 33.71 10.22 -31.96
N VAL A 555 33.27 9.93 -30.72
CA VAL A 555 34.11 9.29 -29.71
C VAL A 555 34.65 7.94 -30.20
N LEU A 556 33.81 7.09 -30.79
CA LEU A 556 34.23 5.79 -31.33
C LEU A 556 35.22 5.93 -32.50
N SER A 557 35.04 6.95 -33.35
CA SER A 557 36.00 7.25 -34.42
C SER A 557 37.36 7.70 -33.87
N LEU A 558 37.36 8.58 -32.86
CA LEU A 558 38.59 9.02 -32.18
C LEU A 558 39.28 7.86 -31.45
N GLU A 559 38.52 6.98 -30.80
CA GLU A 559 39.06 5.78 -30.15
C GLU A 559 39.86 4.91 -31.12
N THR A 560 39.30 4.67 -32.31
CA THR A 560 39.97 3.86 -33.35
C THR A 560 41.25 4.55 -33.81
N LYS A 561 41.17 5.85 -34.17
CA LYS A 561 42.32 6.63 -34.65
C LYS A 561 43.46 6.68 -33.63
N ILE A 562 43.14 6.94 -32.36
CA ILE A 562 44.16 7.05 -31.31
C ILE A 562 44.82 5.69 -31.06
N LYS A 563 44.06 4.59 -31.03
CA LYS A 563 44.63 3.25 -30.88
C LYS A 563 45.57 2.89 -32.02
N ASP A 564 45.17 3.16 -33.25
CA ASP A 564 45.98 2.88 -34.43
C ASP A 564 47.27 3.71 -34.42
N LEU A 565 47.17 5.00 -34.10
CA LEU A 565 48.35 5.89 -34.00
C LEU A 565 49.28 5.48 -32.85
N CYS A 566 48.75 5.13 -31.67
CA CYS A 566 49.58 4.65 -30.56
C CYS A 566 50.33 3.37 -30.94
N LYS A 567 49.68 2.44 -31.64
CA LYS A 567 50.34 1.23 -32.15
C LYS A 567 51.39 1.57 -33.20
N GLU A 568 51.07 2.42 -34.16
CA GLU A 568 52.02 2.87 -35.20
C GLU A 568 53.25 3.54 -34.58
N PHE A 569 53.04 4.38 -33.55
CA PHE A 569 54.11 4.99 -32.77
C PHE A 569 55.00 3.94 -32.12
N THR A 570 54.43 2.99 -31.38
CA THR A 570 55.18 1.92 -30.71
C THR A 570 55.96 1.06 -31.71
N ASP A 571 55.33 0.67 -32.82
CA ASP A 571 55.95 -0.15 -33.86
C ASP A 571 57.12 0.59 -34.54
N LYS A 572 56.98 1.89 -34.84
CA LYS A 572 58.06 2.68 -35.44
C LYS A 572 59.17 2.99 -34.45
N LEU A 573 58.85 3.36 -33.20
CA LEU A 573 59.84 3.71 -32.19
C LEU A 573 60.71 2.49 -31.83
N ASN A 574 60.09 1.33 -31.59
CA ASN A 574 60.80 0.09 -31.21
C ASN A 574 61.71 -0.45 -32.33
N ASN A 575 61.39 -0.17 -33.58
CA ASN A 575 62.18 -0.60 -34.75
C ASN A 575 63.19 0.46 -35.22
N SER A 576 63.45 1.51 -34.43
CA SER A 576 64.27 2.64 -34.86
C SER A 576 65.45 2.97 -33.93
N GLN A 577 66.45 3.65 -34.49
CA GLN A 577 67.56 4.24 -33.74
C GLN A 577 67.14 5.38 -32.78
N TYR A 578 65.89 5.85 -32.86
CA TYR A 578 65.41 7.05 -32.16
C TYR A 578 64.91 6.79 -30.73
N MET A 579 64.83 5.52 -30.29
CA MET A 579 64.39 5.17 -28.93
C MET A 579 65.28 5.81 -27.84
N LYS A 580 66.59 5.89 -28.07
CA LYS A 580 67.51 6.54 -27.12
C LYS A 580 67.24 8.04 -27.01
N GLU A 581 67.10 8.70 -28.15
CA GLU A 581 66.79 10.14 -28.23
C GLU A 581 65.46 10.47 -27.56
N TYR A 582 64.45 9.64 -27.79
CA TYR A 582 63.14 9.78 -27.16
C TYR A 582 63.24 9.72 -25.62
N LYS A 583 63.98 8.75 -25.07
CA LYS A 583 64.22 8.65 -23.62
C LYS A 583 64.95 9.89 -23.06
N ASP A 584 65.93 10.41 -23.79
CA ASP A 584 66.67 11.60 -23.39
C ASP A 584 65.75 12.86 -23.35
N ILE A 585 64.79 12.97 -24.28
CA ILE A 585 63.79 14.04 -24.29
C ILE A 585 62.82 13.94 -23.10
N LEU A 586 62.37 12.73 -22.74
CA LEU A 586 61.53 12.53 -21.55
C LEU A 586 62.24 13.01 -20.28
N ILE A 587 63.51 12.65 -20.11
CA ILE A 587 64.34 13.11 -18.99
C ILE A 587 64.50 14.64 -19.00
N LYS A 588 64.84 15.21 -20.17
CA LYS A 588 65.05 16.66 -20.33
C LYS A 588 63.81 17.47 -20.00
N ASN A 589 62.63 16.98 -20.36
CA ASN A 589 61.36 17.66 -20.14
C ASN A 589 60.74 17.35 -18.76
N HIS A 590 61.49 16.70 -17.86
CA HIS A 590 61.03 16.27 -16.54
C HIS A 590 59.75 15.41 -16.59
N ILE A 591 59.58 14.66 -17.67
CA ILE A 591 58.49 13.70 -17.82
C ILE A 591 59.01 12.38 -17.26
N ILE A 592 58.46 11.98 -16.12
CA ILE A 592 58.92 10.80 -15.37
C ILE A 592 58.74 9.56 -16.26
N LEU A 593 59.85 8.93 -16.64
CA LEU A 593 59.86 7.50 -16.96
C LEU A 593 59.67 6.80 -15.61
N GLU A 594 58.53 6.12 -15.40
CA GLU A 594 58.50 5.10 -14.35
C GLU A 594 59.52 4.04 -14.77
N THR A 595 60.68 4.09 -14.12
CA THR A 595 61.75 3.13 -14.29
C THR A 595 61.25 1.79 -13.75
N SER A 596 60.90 0.86 -14.66
CA SER A 596 60.99 -0.55 -14.30
C SER A 596 62.48 -0.88 -14.12
N ILE A 597 62.98 -0.76 -12.89
CA ILE A 597 64.18 -1.48 -12.48
C ILE A 597 63.90 -2.08 -11.11
N ARG A 598 63.75 -3.41 -11.09
CA ARG A 598 64.59 -4.27 -10.24
C ARG A 598 64.70 -5.68 -10.83
N ILE A 599 65.94 -5.96 -11.27
CA ILE A 599 66.74 -7.20 -11.32
C ILE A 599 65.98 -8.52 -11.43
#